data_AF-A0A7X5IBQ0-F1
#
_entry.id   AF-A0A7X5IBQ0-F1
#
_cell.length_a   1.000
_cell.length_b   1.000
_cell.length_c   1.000
_cell.angle_alpha   90.00
_cell.angle_beta   90.00
_cell.angle_gamma   90.00
#
_symmetry.space_group_name_H-M   'P 1'
#
loop_
_entity.id
_entity.type
_entity.pdbx_description
1 polymer ?
#
loop_
_entity_poly.entity_id
_entity_poly.type
_entity_poly.pdbx_seq_one_letter_code
_entity_poly.pdbx_strand_id
1 'polypeptide(L)' 'MRKTMIQLKVRAARKAFQIRQALAGKSGEGFVDTAIKILMAVVIGALVLAGLYALFDETVLPTLTRRVQEMFNYAG' A
#
# COMPACT_ATOMS: atom_id res chain seq x y z
N MET A 1 -6.74 -16.49 56.26
CA MET A 1 -7.95 -16.52 55.41
C MET A 1 -8.29 -15.18 54.74
N ARG A 2 -8.16 -14.01 55.40
CA ARG A 2 -8.46 -12.71 54.75
C ARG A 2 -7.50 -12.33 53.61
N LYS A 3 -6.21 -12.63 53.77
CA LYS A 3 -5.16 -12.33 52.77
C LYS A 3 -5.36 -13.07 51.43
N THR A 4 -5.82 -14.32 51.49
CA THR A 4 -6.11 -15.13 50.30
C THR A 4 -7.34 -14.62 49.55
N MET A 5 -8.39 -14.19 50.24
CA MET A 5 -9.55 -13.54 49.62
C MET A 5 -9.20 -12.23 48.91
N ILE A 6 -8.35 -11.39 49.52
CA ILE A 6 -7.92 -10.12 48.91
C ILE A 6 -7.08 -10.40 47.64
N GLN A 7 -6.16 -11.36 47.69
CA GLN A 7 -5.37 -11.76 46.52
C GLN A 7 -6.24 -12.32 45.39
N LEU A 8 -7.28 -13.09 45.72
CA LEU A 8 -8.25 -13.61 44.75
C LEU A 8 -9.03 -12.47 44.08
N LYS A 9 -9.52 -11.48 44.85
CA LYS A 9 -10.20 -10.30 44.31
C LYS A 9 -9.29 -9.48 43.39
N VAL A 10 -8.03 -9.27 43.78
CA VAL A 10 -7.03 -8.54 42.98
C VAL A 10 -6.69 -9.28 41.69
N ARG A 11 -6.58 -10.62 41.72
CA ARG A 11 -6.36 -11.44 40.51
C ARG A 11 -7.56 -11.38 39.57
N ALA A 12 -8.77 -11.45 40.11
CA ALA A 12 -10.00 -11.32 39.32
C ALA A 12 -10.11 -9.94 38.66
N ALA A 13 -9.84 -8.86 39.41
CA ALA A 13 -9.82 -7.50 38.88
C ALA A 13 -8.76 -7.30 37.78
N ARG A 14 -7.55 -7.86 37.97
CA ARG A 14 -6.50 -7.81 36.94
C ARG A 14 -6.88 -8.56 35.66
N LYS A 15 -7.48 -9.75 35.78
CA LYS A 15 -7.97 -10.50 34.61
C LYS A 15 -9.09 -9.74 33.89
N ALA A 16 -10.04 -9.17 34.64
CA ALA A 16 -11.12 -8.38 34.05
C ALA A 16 -10.60 -7.14 33.31
N PHE A 17 -9.57 -6.48 33.84
CA PHE A 17 -8.92 -5.35 33.20
C PHE A 17 -8.16 -5.75 31.91
N GLN A 18 -7.41 -6.85 31.94
CA GLN A 18 -6.72 -7.36 30.75
C GLN A 18 -7.69 -7.77 29.65
N ILE A 19 -8.80 -8.43 30.00
CA ILE A 19 -9.85 -8.81 29.06
C ILE A 19 -10.46 -7.56 28.41
N ARG A 20 -10.81 -6.54 29.22
CA ARG A 20 -11.32 -5.25 28.70
C ARG A 20 -10.32 -4.55 27.79
N GLN A 21 -9.04 -4.60 28.12
CA GLN A 21 -7.98 -3.97 27.32
C GLN A 21 -7.77 -4.71 25.98
N ALA A 22 -7.85 -6.04 25.98
CA ALA A 22 -7.81 -6.84 24.77
C ALA A 22 -9.02 -6.61 23.86
N LEU A 23 -10.22 -6.48 24.44
CA LEU A 23 -11.47 -6.14 23.73
C LEU A 23 -11.48 -4.70 23.20
N ALA A 24 -10.85 -3.76 23.91
CA ALA A 24 -10.69 -2.38 23.47
C ALA A 24 -9.51 -2.19 22.49
N GLY A 25 -8.71 -3.24 22.27
CA GLY A 25 -7.60 -3.21 21.34
C GLY A 25 -8.10 -3.13 19.90
N LYS A 26 -7.84 -2.00 19.24
CA LYS A 26 -8.18 -1.77 17.82
C LYS A 26 -7.17 -2.39 16.85
N SER A 27 -6.52 -3.49 17.25
CA SER A 27 -5.52 -4.17 16.43
C SER A 27 -6.15 -4.68 15.14
N GLY A 28 -5.76 -4.09 14.01
CA GLY A 28 -6.30 -4.40 12.68
C GLY A 28 -7.35 -3.42 12.16
N GLU A 29 -7.82 -2.47 12.97
CA GLU A 29 -8.73 -1.41 12.51
C GLU A 29 -7.97 -0.46 11.58
N GLY A 30 -8.33 -0.45 10.29
CA GLY A 30 -7.63 0.31 9.25
C GLY A 30 -6.66 -0.50 8.37
N PHE A 31 -6.56 -1.82 8.56
CA PHE A 31 -5.78 -2.69 7.66
C PHE A 31 -6.37 -2.68 6.24
N VAL A 32 -7.70 -2.72 6.13
CA VAL A 32 -8.40 -2.70 4.84
C VAL A 32 -8.23 -1.34 4.14
N ASP A 33 -8.37 -0.24 4.87
CA ASP A 33 -8.13 1.11 4.33
C ASP A 33 -6.69 1.27 3.80
N THR A 34 -5.73 0.76 4.57
CA THR A 34 -4.31 0.73 4.18
C THR A 34 -4.06 -0.17 2.97
N ALA A 35 -4.71 -1.32 2.87
CA ALA A 35 -4.58 -2.21 1.72
C ALA A 35 -5.18 -1.61 0.45
N ILE A 36 -6.36 -0.98 0.57
CA ILE A 36 -7.05 -0.36 -0.57
C ILE A 36 -6.24 0.80 -1.14
N LYS A 37 -5.68 1.67 -0.29
CA LYS A 37 -4.88 2.81 -0.80
C LYS A 37 -3.61 2.34 -1.52
N ILE A 38 -3.00 1.23 -1.08
CA ILE A 38 -1.85 0.63 -1.76
C ILE A 38 -2.28 0.08 -3.12
N LEU A 39 -3.39 -0.65 -3.17
CA LEU A 39 -3.93 -1.20 -4.41
C LEU A 39 -4.25 -0.08 -5.42
N MET A 40 -4.89 0.99 -4.98
CA MET A 40 -5.20 2.15 -5.84
C MET A 40 -3.93 2.82 -6.37
N ALA A 41 -2.92 3.03 -5.52
CA ALA A 41 -1.65 3.63 -5.94
C ALA A 41 -0.93 2.76 -6.99
N VAL A 42 -0.90 1.44 -6.78
CA VAL A 42 -0.28 0.48 -7.72
C VAL A 42 -1.02 0.47 -9.06
N VAL A 43 -2.35 0.42 -9.03
CA VAL A 43 -3.17 0.43 -10.27
C VAL A 43 -2.93 1.69 -11.08
N ILE A 44 -2.96 2.86 -10.44
CA ILE A 44 -2.70 4.13 -11.14
C ILE A 44 -1.28 4.14 -11.73
N GLY A 45 -0.28 3.70 -10.97
CA GLY A 45 1.10 3.63 -11.46
C GLY A 45 1.25 2.71 -12.68
N ALA A 46 0.63 1.53 -12.64
CA ALA A 46 0.66 0.58 -13.75
C ALA A 46 -0.04 1.13 -15.01
N LEU A 47 -1.18 1.80 -14.85
CA LEU A 47 -1.91 2.41 -15.98
C LEU A 47 -1.10 3.52 -16.64
N VAL A 48 -0.41 4.36 -15.85
CA VAL A 48 0.47 5.39 -16.40
C VAL A 48 1.64 4.77 -17.16
N LEU A 49 2.31 3.75 -16.60
CA LEU A 49 3.41 3.06 -17.28
C LEU A 49 2.95 2.38 -18.58
N ALA A 50 1.77 1.75 -18.59
CA ALA A 50 1.20 1.15 -19.79
C ALA A 50 0.92 2.20 -20.87
N GLY A 51 0.34 3.34 -20.50
CA GLY A 51 0.09 4.45 -21.43
C GLY A 51 1.39 5.04 -21.99
N LEU A 52 2.40 5.25 -21.14
CA LEU A 52 3.72 5.70 -21.58
C LEU A 52 4.40 4.68 -22.49
N TYR A 53 4.33 3.40 -22.13
CA TYR A 53 4.91 2.33 -22.94
C TYR A 53 4.28 2.29 -24.34
N ALA A 54 2.95 2.31 -24.44
CA ALA A 54 2.24 2.36 -25.71
C ALA A 54 2.61 3.61 -26.54
N LEU A 55 2.66 4.79 -25.91
CA LEU A 55 3.06 6.02 -26.59
C LEU A 55 4.50 5.94 -27.11
N PHE A 56 5.44 5.47 -26.29
CA PHE A 56 6.84 5.36 -26.69
C PHE A 56 7.04 4.36 -27.82
N ASP A 57 6.41 3.18 -27.74
CA ASP A 57 6.56 2.10 -28.70
C ASP A 57 5.90 2.43 -30.06
N GLU A 58 4.66 2.91 -30.03
CA GLU A 58 3.90 3.14 -31.26
C GLU A 58 4.24 4.45 -31.97
N THR A 59 4.61 5.50 -31.23
CA THR A 59 4.70 6.85 -31.81
C THR A 59 6.08 7.49 -31.68
N VAL A 60 6.69 7.46 -30.49
CA VAL A 60 7.90 8.23 -30.24
C VAL A 60 9.12 7.58 -30.89
N LEU A 61 9.34 6.28 -30.66
CA LEU A 61 10.48 5.56 -31.23
C LEU A 61 10.46 5.58 -32.77
N PRO A 62 9.34 5.27 -33.45
CA PRO A 62 9.30 5.35 -34.92
C PRO A 62 9.53 6.76 -35.45
N THR A 63 8.97 7.78 -34.78
CA THR A 63 9.16 9.18 -35.17
C THR A 63 10.61 9.61 -35.00
N LEU A 64 11.25 9.28 -33.87
CA LEU A 64 12.65 9.59 -33.63
C LEU A 64 13.56 8.87 -34.63
N THR A 65 13.35 7.59 -34.88
CA THR A 65 14.12 6.84 -35.89
C THR A 65 13.97 7.47 -37.27
N ARG A 66 12.76 7.83 -37.67
CA ARG A 66 12.51 8.51 -38.94
C ARG A 66 13.22 9.86 -39.01
N ARG A 67 13.14 10.69 -37.96
CA ARG A 67 13.81 12.00 -37.93
C ARG A 67 15.32 11.88 -37.98
N VAL A 68 15.90 10.90 -37.27
CA VAL A 68 17.33 10.62 -37.30
C VAL A 68 17.75 10.19 -38.71
N GLN A 69 17.00 9.30 -39.36
CA GLN A 69 17.26 8.89 -40.74
C GLN A 69 17.14 10.06 -41.72
N GLU A 70 16.14 10.93 -41.58
CA GLU A 70 15.99 12.15 -42.37
C GLU A 70 17.21 13.07 -42.19
N MET A 71 17.71 13.26 -40.96
CA MET A 71 18.92 14.06 -40.68
C MET A 71 20.19 13.46 -41.29
N PHE A 72 20.32 12.12 -41.32
CA PHE A 72 21.44 11.46 -41.99
C PHE A 72 21.34 11.49 -43.52
N ASN A 73 20.13 11.38 -44.09
CA ASN A 73 19.91 11.42 -45.55
C ASN A 73 19.89 12.84 -46.14
N TYR A 74 19.77 13.89 -45.31
CA TYR A 74 19.77 15.28 -45.76
C TYR A 74 21.18 15.84 -46.04
N ALA A 75 22.24 15.02 -45.93
CA ALA A 75 23.63 15.41 -46.21
C ALA A 75 23.97 15.42 -47.72
N GLY A 76 23.06 15.93 -48.55
CA GLY A 76 23.28 16.24 -49.97
C GLY A 76 23.26 17.75 -50.20
#